data_AF-A0A383B790-F1
#
_entry.id   AF-A0A383B790-F1
#
_cell.length_a   1.000
_cell.length_b   1.000
_cell.length_c   1.000
_cell.angle_alpha   90.00
_cell.angle_beta   90.00
_cell.angle_gamma   90.00
#
_symmetry.space_group_name_H-M   'P 1'
#
loop_
_entity.id
_entity.type
_entity.pdbx_description
1 polymer ?
#
loop_
_entity_poly.entity_id
_entity_poly.type
_entity_poly.pdbx_seq_one_letter_code
_entity_poly.pdbx_strand_id
1 'polypeptide(L)' 'MFNEIPTTRPVTPLLDAIASPEDLRQLAGEDLPDLASQLRHYLLYTVGQTGGHFGAGLGVVELTIALHYV' A
#
# COMPACT_ATOMS: atom_id res chain seq x y z
N MET A 1 11.84 -3.34 -7.80
CA MET A 1 12.80 -3.10 -6.69
C MET A 1 12.87 -1.60 -6.52
N PHE A 2 12.68 -1.08 -5.31
CA PHE A 2 12.74 0.36 -5.06
C PHE A 2 14.21 0.78 -4.92
N ASN A 3 14.69 1.62 -5.83
CA ASN A 3 16.07 2.09 -5.80
C ASN A 3 16.22 3.38 -4.96
N GLU A 4 15.14 4.13 -4.79
CA GLU A 4 15.12 5.42 -4.11
C GLU A 4 13.80 5.61 -3.35
N ILE A 5 13.85 6.37 -2.26
CA ILE A 5 12.66 6.73 -1.47
C ILE A 5 11.94 7.90 -2.18
N PRO A 6 10.62 7.80 -2.45
CA PRO A 6 9.88 8.89 -3.07
C PRO A 6 9.88 10.15 -2.18
N THR A 7 10.20 11.30 -2.76
CA THR A 7 10.13 12.60 -2.08
C THR A 7 8.79 13.31 -2.27
N THR A 8 7.96 12.82 -3.20
CA THR A 8 6.61 13.33 -3.50
C THR A 8 5.57 12.24 -3.30
N ARG A 9 4.34 12.62 -2.93
CA ARG A 9 3.23 11.68 -2.76
C ARG A 9 3.01 10.89 -4.06
N PRO A 10 3.04 9.54 -4.03
CA PRO A 10 2.77 8.73 -5.20
C PRO A 10 1.29 8.80 -5.59
N VAL A 11 1.02 8.57 -6.87
CA VAL A 11 -0.35 8.45 -7.38
C VAL A 11 -0.89 7.07 -7.03
N THR A 12 -1.95 7.02 -6.23
CA THR A 12 -2.47 5.77 -5.66
C THR A 12 -3.99 5.67 -5.77
N PRO A 13 -4.57 5.66 -6.98
CA PRO A 13 -6.02 5.79 -7.19
C PRO A 13 -6.85 4.65 -6.60
N LEU A 14 -6.34 3.42 -6.58
CA LEU A 14 -7.04 2.30 -5.94
C LEU A 14 -7.02 2.44 -4.43
N LEU A 15 -5.85 2.80 -3.87
CA LEU A 15 -5.72 3.03 -2.43
C LEU A 15 -6.55 4.24 -1.96
N ASP A 16 -6.55 5.33 -2.73
CA ASP A 16 -7.28 6.56 -2.43
C ASP A 16 -8.80 6.36 -2.46
N ALA A 17 -9.28 5.29 -3.12
CA ALA A 17 -10.69 4.92 -3.19
C ALA A 17 -11.17 4.03 -2.03
N ILE A 18 -10.26 3.54 -1.17
CA ILE A 18 -10.58 2.64 -0.05
C ILE A 18 -10.55 3.43 1.25
N ALA A 19 -11.71 3.65 1.86
CA ALA A 19 -11.83 4.31 3.16
C ALA A 19 -12.07 3.31 4.31
N SER A 20 -12.48 2.08 3.98
CA SER A 20 -12.86 1.03 4.93
C SER A 20 -12.52 -0.38 4.39
N PRO A 21 -12.44 -1.40 5.26
CA PRO A 21 -12.31 -2.80 4.82
C PRO A 21 -13.47 -3.26 3.92
N GLU A 22 -14.68 -2.72 4.10
CA GLU A 22 -15.81 -2.96 3.19
C GLU A 22 -15.48 -2.57 1.74
N ASP A 23 -14.84 -1.42 1.52
CA ASP A 23 -14.47 -0.94 0.18
C ASP A 23 -13.43 -1.86 -0.47
N LEU A 24 -12.47 -2.36 0.32
CA LEU A 24 -11.47 -3.33 -0.12
C LEU A 24 -12.14 -4.61 -0.64
N ARG A 25 -13.19 -5.09 0.02
CA ARG A 25 -13.93 -6.29 -0.40
C ARG A 25 -14.74 -6.11 -1.68
N GLN A 26 -14.98 -4.87 -2.12
CA GLN A 26 -15.64 -4.59 -3.40
C GLN A 26 -14.69 -4.65 -4.59
N LEU A 27 -13.37 -4.67 -4.36
CA LEU A 27 -12.39 -4.77 -5.44
C LEU A 27 -12.39 -6.16 -6.07
N ALA A 28 -12.14 -6.20 -7.38
CA ALA A 28 -11.88 -7.46 -8.06
C ALA A 28 -10.56 -8.05 -7.53
N GLY A 29 -10.51 -9.38 -7.38
CA GLY A 29 -9.31 -10.05 -6.87
C GLY A 29 -8.05 -9.79 -7.72
N GLU A 30 -8.24 -9.47 -9.00
CA GLU A 30 -7.17 -9.09 -9.95
C GLU A 30 -6.57 -7.71 -9.68
N ASP A 31 -7.28 -6.83 -8.96
CA ASP A 31 -6.80 -5.49 -8.59
C ASP A 31 -5.91 -5.52 -7.33
N LEU A 32 -5.98 -6.59 -6.53
CA LEU A 32 -5.25 -6.70 -5.26
C LEU A 32 -3.71 -6.59 -5.40
N PRO A 33 -3.07 -7.16 -6.44
CA PRO A 33 -1.64 -6.95 -6.67
C PRO A 33 -1.29 -5.48 -6.96
N ASP A 34 -2.14 -4.75 -7.69
CA ASP A 34 -1.91 -3.33 -7.98
C ASP A 34 -2.14 -2.48 -6.73
N LEU A 35 -3.18 -2.76 -5.95
CA LEU A 35 -3.40 -2.15 -4.65
C LEU A 35 -2.18 -2.34 -3.73
N ALA A 36 -1.63 -3.56 -3.66
CA ALA A 36 -0.43 -3.83 -2.88
C ALA A 36 0.78 -3.00 -3.36
N SER A 37 0.90 -2.78 -4.68
CA SER A 37 1.90 -1.87 -5.26
C SER A 37 1.73 -0.44 -4.78
N GLN A 38 0.52 0.09 -4.89
CA GLN A 38 0.19 1.45 -4.45
C GLN A 38 0.43 1.63 -2.95
N LEU A 39 0.05 0.65 -2.13
CA LEU A 39 0.28 0.66 -0.68
C LEU A 39 1.78 0.67 -0.34
N ARG A 40 2.60 -0.15 -1.03
CA ARG A 40 4.06 -0.15 -0.85
C ARG A 40 4.67 1.21 -1.21
N HIS A 41 4.25 1.81 -2.33
CA HIS A 41 4.72 3.14 -2.75
C HIS A 41 4.35 4.20 -1.70
N TYR A 42 3.12 4.18 -1.21
CA TYR A 42 2.64 5.14 -0.22
C TYR A 42 3.36 4.99 1.14
N LEU A 43 3.59 3.77 1.59
CA LEU A 43 4.36 3.48 2.80
C LEU A 43 5.81 3.98 2.69
N LEU A 44 6.46 3.75 1.54
CA LEU A 44 7.81 4.25 1.31
C LEU A 44 7.88 5.77 1.34
N TYR A 45 6.92 6.44 0.69
CA TYR A 45 6.82 7.89 0.72
C TYR A 45 6.65 8.41 2.16
N THR A 46 5.66 7.90 2.88
CA THR A 46 5.28 8.40 4.22
C THR A 46 6.36 8.16 5.27
N VAL A 47 6.93 6.94 5.33
CA VAL A 47 8.03 6.62 6.25
C VAL A 47 9.33 7.32 5.83
N GLY A 48 9.51 7.53 4.52
CA GLY A 48 10.61 8.31 3.95
C GLY A 48 10.67 9.76 4.44
N GLN A 49 9.51 10.38 4.69
CA GLN A 49 9.45 11.75 5.20
C GLN A 49 9.79 11.86 6.69
N THR A 50 9.57 10.81 7.48
CA THR A 50 9.70 10.84 8.94
C THR A 50 11.00 10.24 9.47
N GLY A 51 11.68 9.41 8.68
CA GLY A 51 12.91 8.72 9.08
C GLY A 51 12.65 7.64 10.13
N GLY A 52 12.59 6.37 9.72
CA GLY A 52 12.25 5.25 10.62
C GLY A 52 12.53 3.85 10.04
N HIS A 53 12.11 2.79 10.74
CA HIS A 53 12.35 1.41 10.31
C HIS A 53 11.43 1.02 9.14
N PHE A 54 11.98 1.02 7.91
CA PHE A 54 11.28 0.73 6.65
C PHE A 54 10.85 -0.74 6.46
N GLY A 55 11.60 -1.68 7.06
CA GLY A 55 11.52 -3.10 6.69
C GLY A 55 10.27 -3.84 7.17
N ALA A 56 9.72 -3.47 8.33
CA ALA A 56 8.64 -4.23 8.96
C ALA A 56 7.29 -4.03 8.25
N GLY A 57 6.97 -2.79 7.84
CA GLY A 57 5.70 -2.47 7.17
C GLY A 57 5.60 -3.00 5.75
N LEU A 58 6.72 -3.06 5.02
CA LEU A 58 6.72 -3.52 3.61
C LEU A 58 6.57 -5.04 3.47
N GLY A 59 7.01 -5.81 4.45
CA GLY A 59 6.96 -7.28 4.40
C GLY A 59 5.60 -7.89 4.73
N VAL A 60 4.64 -7.09 5.19
CA VAL A 60 3.31 -7.58 5.63
C VAL A 60 2.16 -7.09 4.75
N VAL A 61 2.42 -6.28 3.72
CA VAL A 61 1.41 -5.62 2.88
C VAL A 61 0.39 -6.62 2.33
N GLU A 62 0.85 -7.69 1.70
CA GLU A 62 -0.01 -8.69 1.05
C GLU A 62 -0.83 -9.48 2.07
N LEU A 63 -0.22 -9.80 3.23
CA LEU A 63 -0.92 -10.49 4.31
C LEU A 63 -2.00 -9.58 4.91
N THR A 64 -1.71 -8.31 5.13
CA THR A 64 -2.68 -7.34 5.64
C THR A 64 -3.85 -7.18 4.67
N ILE A 65 -3.59 -7.07 3.36
CA ILE A 65 -4.66 -7.02 2.34
C ILE A 65 -5.49 -8.31 2.40
N ALA A 66 -4.85 -9.48 2.41
CA ALA A 66 -5.55 -10.76 2.45
C ALA A 66 -6.45 -10.90 3.69
N LEU A 67 -5.99 -10.46 4.87
CA LEU A 67 -6.78 -10.52 6.10
C LEU A 67 -8.02 -9.61 6.11
N HIS A 68 -7.97 -8.48 5.40
CA HIS A 68 -9.07 -7.53 5.35
C HIS A 68 -10.00 -7.74 4.14
N TYR A 69 -9.58 -8.54 3.16
CA TYR A 69 -10.35 -8.87 1.95
C TYR A 69 -11.39 -9.99 2.17
N VAL A 70 -11.33 -10.73 3.30
CA VAL A 70 -12.27 -11.81 3.64
C VAL A 70 -13.51 -11.33 4.37
#